data_AF-A0A7Y0HDT1-F1
#
_entry.id   AF-A0A7Y0HDT1-F1
#
_cell.length_a   1.000
_cell.length_b   1.000
_cell.length_c   1.000
_cell.angle_alpha   90.00
_cell.angle_beta   90.00
_cell.angle_gamma   90.00
#
_symmetry.space_group_name_H-M   'P 1'
#
loop_
_entity.id
_entity.type
_entity.pdbx_description
1 polymer ?
#
loop_
_entity_poly.entity_id
_entity_poly.type
_entity_poly.pdbx_seq_one_letter_code
_entity_poly.pdbx_strand_id
1 'polypeptide(L)'
;MHTDSDSTSFTSTGFKTACNILSLWECSSEQAQRILKLSKTSYHKFNAAPETVKLNNEQLERISCLLNIHHALRCMFSNPENVRKFMKMKNHNDFFAGRSPLEVIEHGEFLELNEVAKRIDALQNNL
;
A
#
# COMPACT_ATOMS: atom_id res chain seq x y z
N MET A 1 -14.33 -12.88 -28.23
CA MET A 1 -13.15 -13.02 -27.35
C MET A 1 -12.46 -11.67 -27.27
N HIS A 2 -12.77 -10.87 -26.25
CA HIS A 2 -12.20 -9.54 -25.99
C HIS A 2 -12.33 -9.26 -24.48
N THR A 3 -11.30 -9.52 -23.68
CA THR A 3 -11.29 -9.20 -22.23
C THR A 3 -9.88 -8.89 -21.66
N ASP A 4 -8.85 -8.67 -22.48
CA ASP A 4 -7.49 -8.40 -21.98
C ASP A 4 -7.17 -6.91 -21.76
N SER A 5 -7.88 -6.02 -22.46
CA SER A 5 -7.60 -4.56 -22.42
C SER A 5 -8.07 -3.90 -21.11
N ASP A 6 -9.25 -4.28 -20.61
CA ASP A 6 -9.84 -3.67 -19.40
C ASP A 6 -9.12 -4.09 -18.11
N SER A 7 -8.73 -5.37 -18.00
CA SER A 7 -7.98 -5.88 -16.85
C SER A 7 -6.59 -5.26 -16.71
N THR A 8 -5.93 -5.01 -17.84
CA THR A 8 -4.60 -4.37 -17.89
C THR A 8 -4.66 -2.90 -17.45
N SER A 9 -5.69 -2.17 -17.88
CA SER A 9 -5.92 -0.77 -17.49
C SER A 9 -6.17 -0.61 -15.99
N PHE A 10 -7.00 -1.49 -15.41
CA PHE A 10 -7.29 -1.49 -13.98
C PHE A 10 -6.04 -1.80 -13.14
N THR A 11 -5.24 -2.78 -13.57
CA THR A 11 -3.97 -3.16 -12.93
C THR A 11 -2.97 -2.00 -12.91
N SER A 12 -2.83 -1.29 -14.03
CA SER A 12 -1.97 -0.09 -14.14
C SER A 12 -2.43 1.05 -13.20
N THR A 13 -3.74 1.26 -13.11
CA THR A 13 -4.33 2.29 -12.24
C THR A 13 -4.14 1.96 -10.75
N GLY A 14 -4.37 0.70 -10.35
CA GLY A 14 -4.14 0.23 -9.00
C GLY A 14 -2.68 0.39 -8.56
N PHE A 15 -1.73 0.03 -9.43
CA PHE A 15 -0.31 0.22 -9.17
C PHE A 15 0.07 1.69 -8.97
N LYS A 16 -0.36 2.59 -9.87
CA LYS A 16 -0.11 4.03 -9.76
C LYS A 16 -0.66 4.57 -8.44
N THR A 17 -1.87 4.15 -8.07
CA THR A 17 -2.51 4.56 -6.82
C THR A 17 -1.70 4.09 -5.61
N ALA A 18 -1.25 2.83 -5.59
CA ALA A 18 -0.40 2.31 -4.53
C ALA A 18 0.93 3.09 -4.41
N CYS A 19 1.58 3.44 -5.52
CA CYS A 19 2.79 4.27 -5.50
C CYS A 19 2.53 5.66 -4.93
N ASN A 20 1.41 6.29 -5.31
CA ASN A 20 1.01 7.59 -4.77
C ASN A 20 0.73 7.53 -3.27
N ILE A 21 0.10 6.45 -2.79
CA ILE A 21 -0.14 6.22 -1.36
C ILE A 21 1.19 6.08 -0.59
N LEU A 22 2.12 5.28 -1.11
CA LEU A 22 3.43 5.10 -0.49
C LEU A 22 4.23 6.41 -0.48
N SER A 23 4.15 7.20 -1.56
CA SER A 23 4.75 8.54 -1.61
C SER A 23 4.09 9.50 -0.64
N LEU A 24 2.76 9.45 -0.46
CA LEU A 24 2.03 10.24 0.52
C LEU A 24 2.51 9.92 1.93
N TRP A 25 2.79 8.66 2.23
CA TRP A 25 3.38 8.21 3.49
C TRP A 25 4.90 8.43 3.60
N GLU A 26 5.49 9.11 2.61
CA GLU A 26 6.92 9.46 2.55
C GLU A 26 7.86 8.24 2.50
N CYS A 27 7.41 7.15 1.88
CA CYS A 27 8.28 6.01 1.60
C CYS A 27 9.34 6.39 0.54
N SER A 28 10.58 5.98 0.80
CA SER A 28 11.63 5.95 -0.22
C SER A 28 11.28 4.97 -1.35
N SER A 29 11.93 5.13 -2.50
CA SER A 29 11.78 4.20 -3.63
C SER A 29 12.19 2.78 -3.25
N GLU A 30 13.19 2.62 -2.37
CA GLU A 30 13.64 1.34 -1.85
C GLU A 30 12.59 0.69 -0.94
N GLN A 31 11.95 1.46 -0.05
CA GLN A 31 10.84 0.97 0.77
C GLN A 31 9.66 0.56 -0.12
N ALA A 32 9.28 1.38 -1.11
CA ALA A 32 8.18 1.07 -2.01
C ALA A 32 8.44 -0.23 -2.80
N GLN A 33 9.66 -0.43 -3.30
CA GLN A 33 10.08 -1.66 -3.96
C GLN A 33 9.95 -2.89 -3.05
N ARG A 34 10.39 -2.80 -1.79
CA ARG A 34 10.26 -3.89 -0.82
C ARG A 34 8.80 -4.20 -0.51
N ILE A 35 8.00 -3.18 -0.18
CA ILE A 35 6.58 -3.33 0.19
C ILE A 35 5.78 -3.96 -0.96
N LEU A 36 6.02 -3.53 -2.20
CA LEU A 36 5.33 -4.04 -3.38
C LEU A 36 5.98 -5.31 -3.95
N LYS A 37 7.10 -5.79 -3.38
CA LYS A 37 7.90 -6.90 -3.90
C LYS A 37 8.22 -6.76 -5.39
N LEU A 38 8.85 -5.63 -5.72
CA LEU A 38 9.29 -5.30 -7.06
C LEU A 38 10.81 -5.17 -7.12
N SER A 39 11.40 -5.72 -8.17
CA SER A 39 12.79 -5.40 -8.51
C SER A 39 12.89 -3.92 -8.90
N LYS A 40 14.08 -3.33 -8.72
CA LYS A 40 14.39 -1.97 -9.18
C LYS A 40 14.02 -1.78 -10.65
N THR A 41 14.38 -2.74 -11.50
CA THR A 41 14.06 -2.71 -12.93
C THR A 41 12.56 -2.71 -13.19
N SER A 42 11.80 -3.58 -12.51
CA SER A 42 10.34 -3.62 -12.63
C SER A 42 9.72 -2.31 -12.18
N TYR A 43 10.14 -1.79 -11.03
CA TYR A 43 9.62 -0.54 -10.47
C TYR A 43 9.84 0.66 -11.42
N HIS A 44 11.05 0.81 -11.98
CA HIS A 44 11.31 1.86 -12.97
C HIS A 44 10.52 1.67 -14.27
N LYS A 45 10.39 0.44 -14.77
CA LYS A 45 9.57 0.14 -15.95
C LYS A 45 8.11 0.50 -15.73
N PHE A 46 7.55 0.12 -14.59
CA PHE A 46 6.18 0.48 -14.23
C PHE A 46 5.99 1.99 -14.10
N ASN A 47 6.95 2.73 -13.53
CA ASN A 47 6.83 4.19 -13.46
C ASN A 47 6.91 4.87 -14.83
N ALA A 48 7.64 4.28 -15.80
CA ALA A 48 7.78 4.81 -17.14
C ALA A 48 6.63 4.42 -18.09
N ALA A 49 6.18 3.17 -18.05
CA ALA A 49 5.19 2.59 -18.97
C ALA A 49 4.32 1.52 -18.26
N PRO A 50 3.46 1.93 -17.32
CA PRO A 50 2.74 1.03 -16.41
C PRO A 50 1.75 0.08 -17.09
N GLU A 51 1.24 0.44 -18.27
CA GLU A 51 0.38 -0.40 -19.11
C GLU A 51 1.11 -1.61 -19.74
N THR A 52 2.45 -1.59 -19.76
CA THR A 52 3.24 -2.62 -20.44
C THR A 52 3.69 -3.76 -19.53
N VAL A 53 3.51 -3.61 -18.22
CA VAL A 53 4.03 -4.57 -17.24
C VAL A 53 2.87 -5.24 -16.50
N LYS A 54 2.91 -6.57 -16.43
CA LYS A 54 1.91 -7.36 -15.70
C LYS A 54 2.34 -7.55 -14.25
N LEU A 55 1.42 -7.33 -13.33
CA LEU A 55 1.58 -7.69 -11.93
C LEU A 55 1.17 -9.15 -11.72
N ASN A 56 1.84 -9.84 -10.80
CA ASN A 56 1.42 -11.16 -10.35
C ASN A 56 0.41 -11.05 -9.18
N ASN A 57 -0.19 -12.19 -8.80
CA ASN A 57 -1.21 -12.23 -7.76
C ASN A 57 -0.71 -11.70 -6.41
N GLU A 58 0.53 -12.03 -6.01
CA GLU A 58 1.11 -11.52 -4.76
C GLU A 58 1.22 -9.98 -4.77
N GLN A 59 1.58 -9.39 -5.91
CA GLN A 59 1.67 -7.94 -6.05
C GLN A 59 0.28 -7.28 -6.03
N LEU A 60 -0.72 -7.91 -6.63
CA LEU A 60 -2.11 -7.45 -6.57
C LEU A 60 -2.65 -7.47 -5.14
N GLU A 61 -2.35 -8.53 -4.37
CA GLU A 61 -2.73 -8.61 -2.95
C GLU A 61 -2.07 -7.52 -2.11
N ARG A 62 -0.78 -7.25 -2.34
CA ARG A 62 -0.06 -6.14 -1.68
C ARG A 62 -0.68 -4.79 -2.00
N ILE A 63 -1.02 -4.55 -3.26
CA ILE A 63 -1.71 -3.32 -3.69
C ILE A 63 -3.08 -3.21 -2.99
N SER A 64 -3.84 -4.30 -2.94
CA SER A 64 -5.13 -4.32 -2.23
C SER A 64 -4.99 -3.96 -0.75
N CYS A 65 -3.95 -4.46 -0.07
CA CYS A 65 -3.68 -4.10 1.32
C CYS A 65 -3.42 -2.59 1.48
N LEU A 66 -2.60 -2.00 0.61
CA LEU A 66 -2.28 -0.57 0.64
C LEU A 66 -3.52 0.30 0.40
N LEU A 67 -4.35 -0.09 -0.56
CA LEU A 67 -5.62 0.59 -0.86
C LEU A 67 -6.57 0.52 0.35
N ASN A 68 -6.69 -0.64 0.99
CA ASN A 68 -7.55 -0.83 2.16
C ASN A 68 -7.08 0.02 3.35
N ILE A 69 -5.78 0.03 3.64
CA ILE A 69 -5.19 0.89 4.69
C ILE A 69 -5.54 2.36 4.41
N HIS A 70 -5.29 2.83 3.19
CA HIS A 70 -5.54 4.22 2.83
C HIS A 70 -7.03 4.57 2.92
N HIS A 71 -7.90 3.69 2.44
CA HIS A 71 -9.35 3.87 2.51
C HIS A 71 -9.84 4.00 3.96
N ALA A 72 -9.46 3.05 4.83
CA ALA A 72 -9.85 3.07 6.24
C ALA A 72 -9.39 4.36 6.94
N LEU A 73 -8.16 4.80 6.70
CA LEU A 73 -7.66 6.08 7.23
C LEU A 73 -8.44 7.30 6.70
N ARG A 74 -8.86 7.29 5.42
CA ARG A 74 -9.67 8.36 4.83
C ARG A 74 -11.08 8.42 5.41
N CYS A 75 -11.63 7.28 5.82
CA CYS A 75 -12.91 7.23 6.53
C CYS A 75 -12.79 7.75 7.97
N MET A 76 -11.68 7.46 8.65
CA MET A 76 -11.44 7.91 10.03
C MET A 76 -11.08 9.40 10.14
N PHE A 77 -10.40 9.96 9.13
CA PHE A 77 -9.85 11.31 9.20
C PHE A 77 -10.36 12.23 8.08
N SER A 78 -11.04 13.32 8.49
CA SER A 78 -11.39 14.41 7.59
C SER A 78 -10.17 15.22 7.13
N ASN A 79 -9.16 15.37 7.99
CA ASN A 79 -7.91 16.05 7.66
C ASN A 79 -6.93 15.12 6.91
N PRO A 80 -6.57 15.40 5.64
CA PRO A 80 -5.63 14.57 4.88
C PRO A 80 -4.24 14.46 5.52
N GLU A 81 -3.81 15.45 6.30
CA GLU A 81 -2.54 15.39 7.03
C GLU A 81 -2.51 14.25 8.06
N ASN A 82 -3.65 13.90 8.64
CA ASN A 82 -3.73 12.80 9.62
C ASN A 82 -3.61 11.44 8.93
N VAL A 83 -4.12 11.30 7.70
CA VAL A 83 -3.97 10.08 6.88
C VAL A 83 -2.49 9.80 6.62
N ARG A 84 -1.71 10.86 6.33
CA ARG A 84 -0.27 10.78 6.18
C ARG A 84 0.42 10.47 7.51
N LYS A 85 0.14 11.26 8.55
CA LYS A 85 0.86 11.18 9.83
C LYS A 85 0.62 9.87 10.56
N PHE A 86 -0.59 9.30 10.49
CA PHE A 86 -0.95 8.08 11.22
C PHE A 86 0.01 6.93 10.92
N MET A 87 0.36 6.72 9.65
CA MET A 87 1.28 5.65 9.25
C MET A 87 2.69 5.81 9.84
N LYS A 88 3.08 7.03 10.19
CA LYS A 88 4.39 7.36 10.78
C LYS A 88 4.36 7.50 12.30
N MET A 89 3.17 7.57 12.90
CA MET A 89 3.02 7.75 14.34
C MET A 89 3.25 6.43 15.06
N LYS A 90 4.00 6.47 16.16
CA LYS A 90 4.17 5.31 17.04
C LYS A 90 2.81 4.86 17.56
N ASN A 91 2.53 3.57 17.42
CA ASN A 91 1.29 2.98 17.88
C ASN A 91 1.61 2.03 19.05
N HIS A 92 0.92 2.25 20.17
CA HIS A 92 1.16 1.52 21.42
C HIS A 92 0.14 0.39 21.64
N ASN A 93 -0.74 0.12 20.67
CA ASN A 93 -1.55 -1.09 20.69
C ASN A 93 -0.61 -2.31 20.62
N ASP A 94 -0.99 -3.41 21.30
CA ASP A 94 -0.14 -4.58 21.54
C ASP A 94 0.61 -5.11 20.31
N PHE A 95 -0.02 -5.13 19.14
CA PHE A 95 0.60 -5.60 17.91
C PHE A 95 1.74 -4.72 17.39
N PHE A 96 1.56 -3.40 17.50
CA PHE A 96 2.57 -2.47 17.01
C PHE A 96 3.74 -2.37 17.98
N ALA A 97 3.54 -2.66 19.27
CA ALA A 97 4.60 -2.70 20.29
C ALA A 97 5.50 -1.45 20.29
N GLY A 98 4.89 -0.27 20.11
CA GLY A 98 5.61 1.00 20.04
C GLY A 98 6.27 1.30 18.68
N ARG A 99 6.03 0.47 17.66
CA ARG A 99 6.34 0.78 16.25
C ARG A 99 5.19 1.54 15.61
N SER A 100 5.49 2.30 14.57
CA SER A 100 4.50 2.85 13.66
C SER A 100 4.05 1.78 12.65
N PRO A 101 2.86 1.92 12.05
CA PRO A 101 2.45 1.04 10.97
C PRO A 101 3.48 0.94 9.83
N LEU A 102 4.15 2.04 9.50
CA LEU A 102 5.16 2.05 8.44
C LEU A 102 6.42 1.25 8.80
N GLU A 103 6.90 1.36 10.05
CA GLU A 103 8.04 0.56 10.56
C GLU A 103 7.74 -0.94 10.56
N VAL A 104 6.46 -1.33 10.62
CA VAL A 104 6.06 -2.74 10.53
C VAL A 104 6.12 -3.23 9.09
N ILE A 105 5.63 -2.46 8.12
CA ILE A 105 5.50 -2.94 6.73
C ILE A 105 6.76 -2.72 5.87
N GLU A 106 7.67 -1.83 6.27
CA GLU A 106 8.79 -1.38 5.43
C GLU A 106 9.82 -2.45 5.06
N HIS A 107 9.81 -3.58 5.77
CA HIS A 107 10.65 -4.74 5.50
C HIS A 107 10.13 -5.59 4.33
N GLY A 108 8.86 -5.42 3.94
CA GLY A 108 8.26 -6.09 2.78
C GLY A 108 7.60 -7.45 3.08
N GLU A 109 7.47 -7.82 4.35
CA GLU A 109 6.80 -9.06 4.75
C GLU A 109 5.29 -8.97 4.51
N PHE A 110 4.76 -9.92 3.75
CA PHE A 110 3.35 -9.88 3.36
C PHE A 110 2.40 -10.06 4.55
N LEU A 111 2.76 -10.94 5.48
CA LEU A 111 1.95 -11.19 6.66
C LEU A 111 1.81 -9.93 7.53
N GLU A 112 2.91 -9.19 7.69
CA GLU A 112 2.90 -7.92 8.42
C GLU A 112 2.05 -6.86 7.71
N LEU A 113 2.18 -6.71 6.39
CA LEU A 113 1.35 -5.80 5.61
C LEU A 113 -0.15 -6.11 5.72
N ASN A 114 -0.51 -7.39 5.58
CA ASN A 114 -1.90 -7.83 5.67
C ASN A 114 -2.47 -7.64 7.08
N GLU A 115 -1.69 -7.93 8.12
CA GLU A 115 -2.12 -7.75 9.51
C GLU A 115 -2.31 -6.27 9.87
N VAL A 116 -1.42 -5.39 9.39
CA VAL A 116 -1.61 -3.93 9.51
C VAL A 116 -2.90 -3.47 8.82
N ALA A 117 -3.17 -3.98 7.61
CA ALA A 117 -4.40 -3.64 6.88
C ALA A 117 -5.67 -4.05 7.66
N LYS A 118 -5.72 -5.29 8.17
CA LYS A 118 -6.83 -5.78 8.98
C LYS A 118 -7.05 -4.97 10.25
N ARG A 119 -5.97 -4.59 10.93
CA ARG A 119 -6.07 -3.82 12.18
C ARG A 119 -6.56 -2.41 11.96
N ILE A 120 -6.09 -1.74 10.91
CA ILE A 120 -6.54 -0.38 10.59
C ILE A 120 -8.01 -0.41 10.12
N ASP A 121 -8.41 -1.39 9.32
CA ASP A 121 -9.80 -1.60 8.94
C ASP A 121 -10.70 -1.87 10.16
N ALA A 122 -10.26 -2.70 11.10
CA ALA A 122 -10.97 -2.92 12.36
C ALA A 122 -11.08 -1.64 13.20
N LEU A 123 -10.06 -0.78 13.23
CA LEU A 123 -10.14 0.51 13.92
C LEU A 123 -11.18 1.43 13.29
N GLN A 124 -11.31 1.43 11.96
CA GLN A 124 -12.35 2.19 11.27
C GLN A 124 -13.76 1.68 11.62
N ASN A 125 -13.97 0.37 11.63
CA ASN A 125 -15.30 -0.24 11.82
C ASN A 125 -15.78 -0.25 13.28
N ASN A 126 -14.91 0.05 14.24
CA ASN A 126 -15.23 0.13 15.67
C ASN A 126 -15.46 1.57 16.17
N LEU A 127 -15.52 2.56 15.27
CA LEU A 127 -15.77 3.98 15.56
C LEU A 127 -17.19 4.41 15.21
#